data_AF-H0HQY9-F1
#
_entry.id   AF-H0HQY9-F1
#
_cell.length_a   1.000
_cell.length_b   1.000
_cell.length_c   1.000
_cell.angle_alpha   90.00
_cell.angle_beta   90.00
_cell.angle_gamma   90.00
#
_symmetry.space_group_name_H-M   'P 1'
#
loop_
_entity.id
_entity.type
_entity.pdbx_description
1 polymer ?
#
loop_
_entity_poly.entity_id
_entity_poly.type
_entity_poly.pdbx_seq_one_letter_code
_entity_poly.pdbx_strand_id
1 'polypeptide(L)'
;MTTAAAKHTALSAKMKLNPQEKRLLAACCGLPEGKGVPVGQEWKKVARSLTRKGLAWTMESIFMVCIATDEGRAVLAEARPS
;
A
#
# COMPACT_ATOMS: atom_id res chain seq x y z
N MET A 1 -15.24 -3.60 -27.40
CA MET A 1 -14.15 -4.36 -26.76
C MET A 1 -13.63 -3.52 -25.59
N THR A 2 -14.06 -3.79 -24.35
CA THR A 2 -13.70 -3.01 -23.15
C THR A 2 -13.26 -3.97 -22.05
N THR A 3 -12.08 -4.56 -22.20
CA THR A 3 -11.48 -5.53 -21.26
C THR A 3 -10.23 -4.96 -20.58
N ALA A 4 -10.38 -3.77 -19.95
CA ALA A 4 -9.31 -3.19 -19.10
C ALA A 4 -9.60 -3.37 -17.60
N ALA A 5 -10.88 -3.37 -17.18
CA ALA A 5 -11.26 -3.46 -15.77
C ALA A 5 -10.96 -4.83 -15.14
N ALA A 6 -11.02 -5.92 -15.92
CA ALA A 6 -10.85 -7.28 -15.39
C ALA A 6 -9.39 -7.65 -15.04
N LYS A 7 -8.39 -6.85 -15.45
CA LYS A 7 -6.98 -7.12 -15.12
C LYS A 7 -6.54 -6.52 -13.78
N HIS A 8 -7.20 -5.48 -13.28
CA HIS A 8 -6.88 -4.89 -11.97
C HIS A 8 -7.48 -5.70 -10.81
N THR A 9 -8.65 -6.32 -11.00
CA THR A 9 -9.32 -7.11 -9.94
C THR A 9 -8.59 -8.42 -9.61
N ALA A 10 -7.85 -9.00 -10.57
CA ALA A 10 -7.20 -10.30 -10.39
C ALA A 10 -5.89 -10.26 -9.57
N LEU A 11 -5.27 -9.09 -9.36
CA LEU A 11 -4.07 -8.96 -8.52
C LEU A 11 -4.38 -8.83 -7.03
N SER A 12 -5.54 -8.31 -6.65
CA SER A 12 -5.94 -8.09 -5.25
C SER A 12 -6.04 -9.41 -4.47
N ALA A 13 -6.51 -10.48 -5.11
CA ALA A 13 -6.91 -11.73 -4.44
C ALA A 13 -5.77 -12.67 -4.01
N LYS A 14 -4.50 -12.42 -4.38
CA LYS A 14 -3.36 -13.33 -4.02
C LYS A 14 -2.13 -12.64 -3.45
N MET A 15 -2.21 -11.36 -3.09
CA MET A 15 -1.07 -10.64 -2.57
C MET A 15 -0.88 -10.91 -1.06
N LYS A 16 -0.03 -11.90 -0.72
CA LYS A 16 0.33 -12.16 0.67
C LYS A 16 1.16 -10.98 1.22
N LEU A 17 0.54 -10.20 2.10
CA LEU A 17 1.22 -9.19 2.91
C LEU A 17 1.71 -9.81 4.21
N ASN A 18 2.97 -9.56 4.55
CA ASN A 18 3.52 -9.92 5.86
C ASN A 18 2.97 -8.97 6.95
N PRO A 19 3.11 -9.30 8.24
CA PRO A 19 2.55 -8.48 9.33
C PRO A 19 3.06 -7.03 9.35
N GLN A 20 4.32 -6.81 8.98
CA GLN A 20 4.91 -5.47 8.93
C GLN A 20 4.34 -4.63 7.78
N GLU A 21 4.20 -5.23 6.60
CA GLU A 21 3.57 -4.62 5.43
C GLU A 21 2.14 -4.22 5.73
N LYS A 22 1.36 -5.12 6.34
CA LYS A 22 -0.01 -4.81 6.77
C LYS A 22 -0.05 -3.64 7.74
N ARG A 23 0.84 -3.61 8.73
CA ARG A 23 0.91 -2.53 9.73
C ARG A 23 1.25 -1.19 9.10
N LEU A 24 2.27 -1.15 8.23
CA LEU A 24 2.67 0.09 7.55
C LEU A 24 1.60 0.56 6.57
N LEU A 25 1.01 -0.36 5.81
CA LEU A 25 -0.08 -0.04 4.88
C LEU A 25 -1.32 0.48 5.62
N ALA A 26 -1.68 -0.13 6.76
CA ALA A 26 -2.76 0.34 7.60
C ALA A 26 -2.52 1.74 8.17
N ALA A 27 -1.29 2.03 8.61
CA ALA A 27 -0.92 3.37 9.04
C ALA A 27 -1.06 4.39 7.90
N CYS A 28 -0.67 4.03 6.68
CA CYS A 28 -0.82 4.90 5.50
C CYS A 28 -2.30 5.10 5.11
N CYS A 29 -3.12 4.05 5.18
CA CYS A 29 -4.55 4.11 4.84
C CYS A 29 -5.38 4.87 5.88
N GLY A 30 -4.91 4.94 7.13
CA GLY A 30 -5.53 5.74 8.19
C GLY A 30 -5.40 7.25 7.98
N LEU A 31 -4.61 7.69 7.01
CA LEU A 31 -4.45 9.09 6.64
C LEU A 31 -5.32 9.45 5.42
N PRO A 32 -5.68 10.73 5.26
CA PRO A 32 -6.33 11.23 4.04
C PRO A 32 -5.54 10.87 2.77
N GLU A 33 -6.23 10.86 1.63
CA GLU A 33 -5.58 10.64 0.34
C GLU A 33 -4.46 11.67 0.11
N GLY A 34 -3.35 11.23 -0.50
CA GLY A 34 -2.16 12.06 -0.71
C GLY A 34 -1.34 12.38 0.56
N LYS A 35 -1.77 11.93 1.75
CA LYS A 35 -0.96 12.00 2.98
C LYS A 35 -0.25 10.67 3.23
N GLY A 36 0.96 10.75 3.79
CA GLY A 36 1.81 9.60 4.02
C GLY A 36 2.45 9.58 5.39
N VAL A 37 2.94 8.39 5.76
CA VAL A 37 3.61 8.14 7.03
C VAL A 37 5.12 8.30 6.82
N PRO A 38 5.82 9.10 7.65
CA PRO A 38 7.26 9.14 7.63
C PRO A 38 7.84 7.77 8.05
N VAL A 39 8.76 7.26 7.24
CA VAL A 39 9.33 5.91 7.35
C VAL A 39 10.76 6.02 7.87
N GLY A 40 10.99 5.51 9.07
CA GLY A 40 12.33 5.33 9.63
C GLY A 40 13.15 4.27 8.88
N GLN A 41 14.47 4.24 9.10
CA GLN A 41 15.39 3.29 8.44
C GLN A 41 14.94 1.83 8.54
N GLU A 42 14.42 1.42 9.70
CA GLU A 42 13.92 0.06 9.97
C GLU A 42 12.73 -0.33 9.08
N TRP A 43 11.91 0.63 8.65
CA TRP A 43 10.71 0.42 7.84
C TRP A 43 10.94 0.62 6.34
N LYS A 44 12.13 1.10 5.92
CA LYS A 44 12.44 1.33 4.48
C LYS A 44 12.30 0.07 3.63
N LYS A 45 12.74 -1.09 4.15
CA LYS A 45 12.59 -2.37 3.44
C LYS A 45 11.11 -2.72 3.23
N VAL A 46 10.28 -2.47 4.24
CA VAL A 46 8.84 -2.71 4.20
C VAL A 46 8.16 -1.77 3.22
N ALA A 47 8.48 -0.46 3.27
CA ALA A 47 7.94 0.55 2.36
C ALA A 47 8.30 0.23 0.90
N ARG A 48 9.56 -0.12 0.62
CA ARG A 48 9.99 -0.57 -0.72
C ARG A 48 9.28 -1.84 -1.17
N SER A 49 9.00 -2.76 -0.25
CA SER A 49 8.23 -3.97 -0.55
C SER A 49 6.80 -3.63 -0.97
N LEU A 50 6.12 -2.75 -0.24
CA LEU A 50 4.79 -2.24 -0.60
C LEU A 50 4.78 -1.52 -1.95
N THR A 51 5.84 -0.77 -2.27
CA THR A 51 5.99 -0.11 -3.57
C THR A 51 6.22 -1.07 -4.73
N ARG A 52 7.04 -2.11 -4.55
CA ARG A 52 7.16 -3.17 -5.57
C ARG A 52 5.85 -3.93 -5.79
N LYS A 53 5.00 -3.99 -4.75
CA LYS A 53 3.67 -4.59 -4.80
C LYS A 53 2.61 -3.65 -5.36
N GLY A 54 2.95 -2.40 -5.69
CA GLY A 54 1.99 -1.42 -6.19
C GLY A 54 0.96 -0.95 -5.17
N LEU A 55 1.18 -1.21 -3.87
CA LEU A 55 0.22 -0.87 -2.80
C LEU A 55 0.52 0.48 -2.15
N ALA A 56 1.75 0.97 -2.29
CA ALA A 56 2.15 2.27 -1.79
C ALA A 56 3.20 2.89 -2.71
N TRP A 57 3.31 4.19 -2.73
CA TRP A 57 4.46 4.88 -3.33
C TRP A 57 5.25 5.59 -2.24
N THR A 58 6.55 5.74 -2.47
CA THR A 58 7.43 6.44 -1.53
C THR A 58 7.97 7.71 -2.15
N MET A 59 8.00 8.79 -1.38
CA MET A 59 8.67 10.03 -1.74
C MET A 59 9.91 10.19 -0.85
N GLU A 60 11.08 10.36 -1.47
CA GLU A 60 12.32 10.63 -0.74
C GLU A 60 12.59 12.14 -0.69
N SER A 61 12.63 12.69 0.51
CA SER A 61 13.11 14.05 0.81
C SER A 61 14.11 13.96 1.97
N ILE A 62 14.07 14.88 2.94
CA ILE A 62 14.85 14.77 4.20
C ILE A 62 14.48 13.46 4.94
N PHE A 63 13.22 13.03 4.82
CA PHE A 63 12.71 11.75 5.29
C PHE A 63 12.06 11.00 4.13
N MET A 64 12.04 9.66 4.20
CA MET A 64 11.23 8.85 3.30
C MET A 64 9.78 8.88 3.79
N VAL A 65 8.83 9.18 2.92
CA VAL A 65 7.39 9.18 3.24
C VAL A 65 6.72 8.09 2.41
N CYS A 66 5.93 7.24 3.05
CA CYS A 66 5.16 6.18 2.39
C CYS A 66 3.69 6.58 2.32
N ILE A 67 3.12 6.53 1.12
CA ILE A 67 1.74 6.95 0.83
C ILE A 67 1.01 5.76 0.22
N ALA A 68 -0.17 5.43 0.75
CA ALA A 68 -0.99 4.34 0.22
C ALA A 68 -1.57 4.74 -1.14
N THR A 69 -1.54 3.80 -2.08
CA THR A 69 -2.27 3.88 -3.36
C THR A 69 -3.74 3.50 -3.14
N ASP A 70 -4.58 3.75 -4.15
CA ASP A 70 -5.95 3.25 -4.19
C ASP A 70 -6.01 1.73 -4.06
N GLU A 71 -5.12 1.00 -4.75
CA GLU A 71 -5.01 -0.46 -4.64
C GLU A 71 -4.64 -0.89 -3.21
N GLY A 72 -3.70 -0.20 -2.58
CA GLY A 72 -3.31 -0.44 -1.19
C GLY A 72 -4.47 -0.23 -0.20
N ARG A 73 -5.28 0.80 -0.43
CA ARG A 73 -6.49 1.08 0.36
C ARG A 73 -7.56 0.03 0.11
N ALA A 74 -7.78 -0.39 -1.13
CA ALA A 74 -8.73 -1.44 -1.48
C ALA A 74 -8.36 -2.78 -0.84
N VAL A 75 -7.10 -3.23 -0.94
CA VAL A 75 -6.61 -4.48 -0.32
C VAL A 75 -6.83 -4.49 1.19
N LEU A 76 -6.64 -3.35 1.86
CA LEU A 76 -6.87 -3.24 3.30
C LEU A 76 -8.37 -3.18 3.65
N ALA A 77 -9.19 -2.53 2.82
CA ALA A 77 -10.64 -2.46 2.99
C ALA A 77 -11.31 -3.83 2.82
N GLU A 78 -10.90 -4.61 1.81
CA GLU A 78 -11.36 -5.99 1.60
C GLU A 78 -10.96 -6.94 2.75
N ALA A 79 -9.87 -6.62 3.46
CA ALA A 79 -9.40 -7.40 4.60
C ALA A 79 -10.17 -7.14 5.91
N ARG A 80 -11.11 -6.18 5.95
CA ARG A 80 -12.04 -6.01 7.08
C ARG A 80 -13.25 -6.92 6.88
N PRO A 81 -13.43 -8.00 7.66
CA PRO A 81 -14.71 -8.71 7.68
C PRO A 81 -15.78 -7.75 8.22
N SER A 82 -16.91 -7.71 7.53
CA SER A 82 -18.15 -7.04 7.96
C SER A 82 -18.70 -7.67 9.24
#